data_AF-A0AAD9GCW4-F1
#
_entry.id   AF-A0AAD9GCW4-F1
#
_cell.length_a   1.000
_cell.length_b   1.000
_cell.length_c   1.000
_cell.angle_alpha   90.00
_cell.angle_beta   90.00
_cell.angle_gamma   90.00
#
_symmetry.space_group_name_H-M   'P 1'
#
loop_
_entity.id
_entity.type
_entity.pdbx_description
1 polymer ?
#
loop_
_entity_poly.entity_id
_entity_poly.type
_entity_poly.pdbx_seq_one_letter_code
_entity_poly.pdbx_strand_id
1 'polypeptide(L)'
;MCRWAMSHIYARVCDAPISYHGPCATSLPSVDTTEDKKHLEEICNIKWPCYVDSAPNYDAACPKFWYSDNGVCMPSAAYHGRCTEPVDLTKMHESERVLWGNRCGVIWPPKTSCNKNYYTQCPEVRCTHYCKMYSHCNAGNGRCKAPDSYTGPCFDVADLSFFSNEQKVRMGTKRQTPHLCTARV
;
A
#
# COMPACT_ATOMS: atom_id res chain seq x y z
N MET A 1 1.21 1.21 1.10
CA MET A 1 0.75 1.27 2.50
C MET A 1 -0.70 1.77 2.47
N CYS A 2 -1.59 1.26 3.31
CA CYS A 2 -2.94 1.84 3.41
C CYS A 2 -2.98 2.77 4.60
N ARG A 3 -3.64 3.92 4.41
CA ARG A 3 -3.81 4.94 5.45
C ARG A 3 -5.08 4.66 6.24
N TRP A 4 -5.04 4.92 7.52
CA TRP A 4 -6.24 5.13 8.31
C TRP A 4 -6.83 6.49 7.91
N ALA A 5 -8.15 6.56 7.78
CA ALA A 5 -8.86 7.76 7.37
C ALA A 5 -9.48 8.44 8.59
N MET A 6 -9.63 9.77 8.57
CA MET A 6 -10.48 10.42 9.56
C MET A 6 -11.91 9.92 9.44
N SER A 7 -12.53 9.63 10.58
CA SER A 7 -13.92 9.21 10.63
C SER A 7 -14.83 10.31 10.11
N HIS A 8 -15.83 9.92 9.32
CA HIS A 8 -16.85 10.83 8.80
C HIS A 8 -17.94 11.14 9.83
N ILE A 9 -17.97 10.41 10.95
CA ILE A 9 -19.01 10.49 11.98
C ILE A 9 -18.45 11.14 13.25
N TYR A 10 -17.25 10.74 13.66
CA TYR A 10 -16.64 11.20 14.90
C TYR A 10 -15.44 12.09 14.62
N ALA A 11 -15.45 13.31 15.17
CA ALA A 11 -14.30 14.20 15.09
C ALA A 11 -13.10 13.57 15.81
N ARG A 12 -11.90 13.72 15.22
CA ARG A 12 -10.64 13.22 15.81
C ARG A 12 -10.64 11.71 16.08
N VAL A 13 -11.29 10.94 15.23
CA VAL A 13 -11.20 9.47 15.21
C VAL A 13 -10.62 9.02 13.89
N CYS A 14 -9.74 8.03 13.94
CA CYS A 14 -9.13 7.39 12.80
C CYS A 14 -9.76 6.02 12.60
N ASP A 15 -10.38 5.83 11.44
CA ASP A 15 -10.94 4.55 11.01
C ASP A 15 -9.89 3.78 10.21
N ALA A 16 -9.63 2.56 10.67
CA ALA A 16 -8.68 1.64 10.09
C ALA A 16 -9.11 1.19 8.70
N PRO A 17 -8.16 0.96 7.78
CA PRO A 17 -8.48 0.23 6.58
C PRO A 17 -8.87 -1.19 6.95
N ILE A 18 -9.78 -1.80 6.20
CA ILE A 18 -10.30 -3.15 6.49
C ILE A 18 -9.22 -4.26 6.42
N SER A 19 -8.04 -3.95 5.89
CA SER A 19 -6.86 -4.82 5.93
C SER A 19 -6.12 -4.80 7.28
N TYR A 20 -6.55 -3.96 8.23
CA TYR A 20 -5.96 -3.91 9.55
C TYR A 20 -6.48 -5.08 10.39
N HIS A 21 -5.57 -6.01 10.68
CA HIS A 21 -5.80 -7.14 11.58
C HIS A 21 -4.83 -7.07 12.76
N GLY A 22 -4.63 -5.86 13.27
CA GLY A 22 -3.81 -5.64 14.46
C GLY A 22 -4.60 -5.85 15.75
N PRO A 23 -3.92 -5.76 16.90
CA PRO A 23 -4.51 -6.02 18.21
C PRO A 23 -5.44 -4.92 18.74
N CYS A 24 -5.49 -3.75 18.08
CA CYS A 24 -6.34 -2.63 18.50
C CYS A 24 -7.66 -2.57 17.72
N ALA A 25 -8.59 -1.73 18.20
CA ALA A 25 -9.86 -1.48 17.54
C ALA A 25 -9.68 -0.82 16.16
N THR A 26 -10.66 -1.02 15.26
CA THR A 26 -10.67 -0.42 13.92
C THR A 26 -11.04 1.06 13.92
N SER A 27 -11.40 1.64 15.07
CA SER A 27 -11.63 3.06 15.24
C SER A 27 -10.86 3.50 16.47
N LEU A 28 -9.85 4.36 16.28
CA LEU A 28 -8.99 4.85 17.35
C LEU A 28 -9.10 6.38 17.46
N PRO A 29 -9.11 6.94 18.67
CA PRO A 29 -9.00 8.38 18.83
C PRO A 29 -7.63 8.86 18.29
N SER A 30 -7.60 10.00 17.62
CA SER A 30 -6.35 10.64 17.24
C SER A 30 -5.69 11.20 18.49
N VAL A 31 -4.44 10.82 18.71
CA VAL A 31 -3.60 11.37 19.78
C VAL A 31 -2.75 12.53 19.26
N ASP A 32 -2.40 13.46 20.13
CA ASP A 32 -1.67 14.67 19.75
C ASP A 32 -0.17 14.62 20.12
N THR A 33 0.21 13.86 21.17
CA THR A 33 1.61 13.77 21.61
C THR A 33 2.42 12.78 20.79
N THR A 34 3.73 13.00 20.66
CA THR A 34 4.61 12.07 19.93
C THR A 34 4.80 10.76 20.69
N GLU A 35 4.81 10.83 22.01
CA GLU A 35 4.94 9.71 22.94
C GLU A 35 3.75 8.75 22.81
N ASP A 36 2.52 9.26 22.81
CA ASP A 36 1.31 8.44 22.64
C ASP A 36 1.27 7.81 21.24
N LYS A 37 1.70 8.55 20.21
CA LYS A 37 1.81 8.02 18.84
C LYS A 37 2.77 6.84 18.80
N LYS A 38 3.97 6.98 19.36
CA LYS A 38 4.94 5.87 19.45
C LYS A 38 4.38 4.67 20.20
N HIS A 39 3.73 4.92 21.34
CA HIS A 39 3.11 3.85 22.12
C HIS A 39 2.05 3.10 21.31
N LEU A 40 1.21 3.82 20.57
CA LEU A 40 0.22 3.25 19.65
C LEU A 40 0.86 2.45 18.51
N GLU A 41 2.00 2.87 17.96
CA GLU A 41 2.71 2.09 16.94
C GLU A 41 3.10 0.70 17.44
N GLU A 42 3.63 0.66 18.67
CA GLU A 42 4.09 -0.57 19.31
C GLU A 42 2.91 -1.47 19.66
N ILE A 43 1.90 -0.95 20.36
CA ILE A 43 0.80 -1.78 20.84
C ILE A 43 -0.18 -2.14 19.75
N CYS A 44 -0.40 -1.28 18.74
CA CYS A 44 -1.40 -1.51 17.68
C CYS A 44 -0.80 -2.06 16.38
N ASN A 45 0.53 -2.24 16.28
CA ASN A 45 1.21 -2.64 15.05
C ASN A 45 0.84 -1.75 13.84
N ILE A 46 0.79 -0.44 14.10
CA ILE A 46 0.55 0.62 13.12
C ILE A 46 1.81 1.46 12.97
N LYS A 47 1.91 2.28 11.94
CA LYS A 47 3.05 3.18 11.75
C LYS A 47 2.60 4.54 11.30
N TRP A 48 3.18 5.61 11.84
CA TRP A 48 2.89 6.94 11.30
C TRP A 48 3.56 7.11 9.93
N PRO A 49 2.89 7.82 9.00
CA PRO A 49 3.46 8.07 7.68
C PRO A 49 4.81 8.75 7.79
N CYS A 50 5.72 8.42 6.89
CA CYS A 50 6.96 9.18 6.73
C CYS A 50 6.65 10.58 6.17
N TYR A 51 7.55 11.55 6.38
CA TYR A 51 7.60 12.67 5.45
C TYR A 51 7.84 12.15 4.03
N VAL A 52 7.20 12.78 3.05
CA VAL A 52 7.27 12.39 1.63
C VAL A 52 8.73 12.40 1.14
N ASP A 53 9.57 13.21 1.76
CA ASP A 53 11.01 13.32 1.51
C ASP A 53 11.85 12.38 2.40
N SER A 54 11.44 11.12 2.55
CA SER A 54 12.33 10.14 3.18
C SER A 54 13.55 9.95 2.30
N ALA A 55 14.74 10.22 2.84
CA ALA A 55 16.00 10.10 2.11
C ALA A 55 16.10 8.72 1.40
N PRO A 56 16.54 8.69 0.13
CA PRO A 56 16.83 7.46 -0.58
C PRO A 56 17.77 6.54 0.23
N ASN A 57 17.49 5.24 0.23
CA ASN A 57 18.38 4.24 0.80
C ASN A 57 19.38 3.77 -0.26
N TYR A 58 20.51 4.46 -0.34
CA TYR A 58 21.61 4.05 -1.21
C TYR A 58 22.34 2.79 -0.71
N ASP A 59 22.10 2.36 0.54
CA ASP A 59 22.64 1.12 1.10
C ASP A 59 21.83 -0.12 0.70
N ALA A 60 20.67 0.08 0.06
CA ALA A 60 19.87 -1.03 -0.44
C ALA A 60 20.66 -1.84 -1.48
N ALA A 61 20.47 -3.17 -1.46
CA ALA A 61 21.15 -4.08 -2.39
C ALA A 61 20.89 -3.69 -3.85
N CYS A 62 19.62 -3.45 -4.20
CA CYS A 62 19.19 -2.99 -5.53
C CYS A 62 18.13 -1.89 -5.43
N PRO A 63 18.02 -1.01 -6.45
CA PRO A 63 16.94 -0.04 -6.53
C PRO A 63 15.58 -0.71 -6.77
N LYS A 64 14.48 0.05 -6.65
CA LYS A 64 13.13 -0.43 -6.97
C LYS A 64 13.04 -0.84 -8.43
N PHE A 65 12.26 -1.90 -8.67
CA PHE A 65 12.09 -2.53 -9.99
C PHE A 65 13.37 -3.18 -10.54
N TRP A 66 14.35 -3.42 -9.67
CA TRP A 66 15.50 -4.26 -9.93
C TRP A 66 15.51 -5.40 -8.90
N TYR A 67 16.02 -6.56 -9.29
CA TYR A 67 16.14 -7.73 -8.43
C TYR A 67 17.60 -8.18 -8.35
N SER A 68 17.98 -8.77 -7.23
CA SER A 68 19.32 -9.28 -7.04
C SER A 68 19.40 -10.72 -7.53
N ASP A 69 20.38 -11.00 -8.39
CA ASP A 69 20.81 -12.33 -8.77
C ASP A 69 22.30 -12.47 -8.50
N ASN A 70 22.66 -13.36 -7.56
CA ASN A 70 24.05 -13.58 -7.12
C ASN A 70 24.82 -12.29 -6.75
N GLY A 71 24.14 -11.30 -6.16
CA GLY A 71 24.75 -10.01 -5.77
C GLY A 71 24.84 -8.97 -6.89
N VAL A 72 24.42 -9.31 -8.10
CA VAL A 72 24.29 -8.38 -9.24
C VAL A 72 22.83 -7.94 -9.35
N CYS A 73 22.60 -6.66 -9.58
CA CYS A 73 21.26 -6.13 -9.79
C CYS A 73 20.86 -6.24 -11.26
N MET A 74 19.73 -6.87 -11.52
CA MET A 74 19.12 -7.00 -12.85
C MET A 74 17.81 -6.20 -12.93
N PRO A 75 17.54 -5.50 -14.04
CA PRO A 75 16.29 -4.75 -14.20
C PRO A 75 15.11 -5.70 -14.39
N SER A 76 13.99 -5.38 -13.76
CA SER A 76 12.71 -6.07 -14.00
C SER A 76 11.96 -5.45 -15.16
N ALA A 77 10.97 -6.16 -15.70
CA ALA A 77 10.06 -5.64 -16.73
C ALA A 77 9.27 -4.38 -16.32
N ALA A 78 9.18 -4.07 -15.02
CA ALA A 78 8.51 -2.87 -14.52
C ALA A 78 9.42 -1.62 -14.54
N TYR A 79 10.71 -1.77 -14.80
CA TYR A 79 11.65 -0.66 -14.88
C TYR A 79 11.64 -0.02 -16.27
N HIS A 80 11.47 1.30 -16.31
CA HIS A 80 11.36 2.10 -17.55
C HIS A 80 12.44 3.18 -17.64
N GLY A 81 13.55 3.02 -16.92
CA GLY A 81 14.68 3.95 -16.99
C GLY A 81 15.66 3.61 -18.12
N ARG A 82 16.79 4.30 -18.14
CA ARG A 82 17.75 4.30 -19.27
C ARG A 82 18.71 3.10 -19.30
N CYS A 83 18.87 2.42 -18.18
CA CYS A 83 19.89 1.37 -18.01
C CYS A 83 19.26 -0.03 -17.98
N THR A 84 19.59 -0.89 -18.94
CA THR A 84 19.02 -2.25 -19.06
C THR A 84 20.01 -3.38 -18.72
N GLU A 85 21.27 -3.05 -18.49
CA GLU A 85 22.32 -4.04 -18.24
C GLU A 85 22.43 -4.40 -16.75
N PRO A 86 22.81 -5.65 -16.42
CA PRO A 86 23.16 -6.05 -15.06
C PRO A 86 24.28 -5.18 -14.47
N VAL A 87 24.18 -4.85 -13.18
CA VAL A 87 25.18 -4.01 -12.51
C VAL A 87 25.52 -4.54 -11.12
N ASP A 88 26.81 -4.59 -10.81
CA ASP A 88 27.33 -4.90 -9.47
C ASP A 88 27.48 -3.59 -8.68
N LEU A 89 26.50 -3.31 -7.82
CA LEU A 89 26.49 -2.11 -6.98
C LEU A 89 27.35 -2.28 -5.71
N THR A 90 27.80 -3.50 -5.38
CA THR A 90 28.57 -3.77 -4.15
C THR A 90 29.92 -3.06 -4.15
N LYS A 91 30.46 -2.79 -5.35
CA LYS A 91 31.72 -2.08 -5.57
C LYS A 91 31.60 -0.56 -5.64
N MET A 92 30.37 -0.04 -5.60
CA MET A 92 30.12 1.40 -5.70
C MET A 92 29.94 2.04 -4.32
N HIS A 93 30.62 3.17 -4.10
CA HIS A 93 30.38 4.04 -2.94
C HIS A 93 29.03 4.78 -3.06
N GLU A 94 28.52 5.32 -1.96
CA GLU A 94 27.23 6.01 -1.92
C GLU A 94 27.12 7.13 -2.97
N SER A 95 28.15 7.97 -3.13
CA SER A 95 28.19 9.04 -4.13
C SER A 95 28.08 8.52 -5.57
N GLU A 96 28.72 7.39 -5.87
CA GLU A 96 28.65 6.74 -7.17
C GLU A 96 27.27 6.14 -7.41
N ARG A 97 26.65 5.55 -6.39
CA ARG A 97 25.28 5.04 -6.45
C ARG A 97 24.26 6.15 -6.70
N VAL A 98 24.46 7.34 -6.12
CA VAL A 98 23.65 8.54 -6.38
C VAL A 98 23.76 8.95 -7.85
N LEU A 99 24.99 9.13 -8.34
CA LEU A 99 25.25 9.56 -9.72
C LEU A 99 24.74 8.55 -10.74
N TRP A 100 25.01 7.26 -10.52
CA TRP A 100 24.50 6.17 -11.34
C TRP A 100 22.98 6.14 -11.32
N GLY A 101 22.37 6.27 -10.14
CA GLY A 101 20.92 6.26 -10.00
C GLY A 101 20.24 7.41 -10.77
N ASN A 102 20.78 8.62 -10.64
CA ASN A 102 20.33 9.79 -11.41
C ASN A 102 20.53 9.61 -12.92
N ARG A 103 21.67 9.06 -13.33
CA ARG A 103 21.97 8.76 -14.74
C ARG A 103 21.01 7.71 -15.30
N CYS A 104 20.70 6.67 -14.56
CA CYS A 104 19.82 5.59 -15.03
C CYS A 104 18.34 5.92 -14.88
N GLY A 105 17.97 6.85 -13.99
CA GLY A 105 16.58 7.12 -13.65
C GLY A 105 15.97 6.02 -12.78
N VAL A 106 16.79 5.38 -11.94
CA VAL A 106 16.32 4.38 -10.98
C VAL A 106 15.73 5.07 -9.75
N ILE A 107 14.82 4.37 -9.08
CA ILE A 107 14.24 4.84 -7.83
C ILE A 107 14.79 3.98 -6.70
N TRP A 108 15.55 4.56 -5.78
CA TRP A 108 16.01 3.84 -4.61
C TRP A 108 14.86 3.60 -3.61
N PRO A 109 14.83 2.46 -2.90
CA PRO A 109 13.89 2.28 -1.81
C PRO A 109 14.15 3.33 -0.72
N PRO A 110 13.12 3.76 0.03
CA PRO A 110 13.32 4.68 1.15
C PRO A 110 14.09 4.00 2.29
N LYS A 111 14.86 4.77 3.09
CA LYS A 111 15.49 4.23 4.31
C LYS A 111 14.42 3.64 5.25
N THR A 112 14.74 2.50 5.87
CA THR A 112 13.84 1.77 6.78
C THR A 112 13.50 2.59 8.03
N SER A 113 14.39 3.49 8.44
CA SER A 113 14.15 4.57 9.41
C SER A 113 13.89 5.88 8.67
N CYS A 114 12.64 6.09 8.27
CA CYS A 114 12.22 7.41 7.80
C CYS A 114 11.93 8.32 9.00
N ASN A 115 12.11 9.63 8.82
CA ASN A 115 11.63 10.60 9.79
C ASN A 115 10.08 10.56 9.75
N LYS A 116 9.46 10.08 10.83
CA LYS A 116 8.01 9.91 10.92
C LYS A 116 7.33 11.27 11.02
N ASN A 117 6.28 11.45 10.23
CA ASN A 117 5.45 12.64 10.27
C ASN A 117 4.37 12.48 11.35
N TYR A 118 4.75 12.79 12.59
CA TYR A 118 3.82 12.84 13.71
C TYR A 118 2.87 14.05 13.67
N TYR A 119 2.95 14.95 12.69
CA TYR A 119 1.89 15.96 12.48
C TYR A 119 0.65 15.36 11.84
N THR A 120 0.75 14.16 11.25
CA THR A 120 -0.44 13.47 10.75
C THR A 120 -1.30 12.96 11.89
N GLN A 121 -2.60 13.08 11.68
CA GLN A 121 -3.61 12.77 12.68
C GLN A 121 -3.88 11.25 12.75
N CYS A 122 -3.76 10.55 11.61
CA CYS A 122 -4.03 9.13 11.50
C CYS A 122 -2.82 8.33 10.99
N PRO A 123 -2.64 7.09 11.48
CA PRO A 123 -1.51 6.23 11.12
C PRO A 123 -1.72 5.49 9.77
N GLU A 124 -0.72 4.72 9.36
CA GLU A 124 -0.71 3.83 8.20
C GLU A 124 -0.40 2.38 8.60
N VAL A 125 -0.75 1.44 7.71
CA VAL A 125 -0.43 0.00 7.84
C VAL A 125 0.13 -0.57 6.54
N ARG A 126 0.97 -1.61 6.67
CA ARG A 126 1.44 -2.40 5.52
C ARG A 126 0.29 -3.26 5.01
N CYS A 127 -0.25 -2.89 3.85
CA CYS A 127 -1.19 -3.73 3.13
C CYS A 127 -0.41 -4.71 2.25
N THR A 128 -0.52 -5.99 2.56
CA THR A 128 0.03 -7.09 1.73
C THR A 128 -0.81 -7.34 0.48
N HIS A 129 -2.05 -6.85 0.44
CA HIS A 129 -2.93 -6.95 -0.72
C HIS A 129 -3.43 -5.56 -1.12
N TYR A 130 -2.74 -4.96 -2.08
CA TYR A 130 -3.35 -3.94 -2.93
C TYR A 130 -4.43 -4.68 -3.72
N CYS A 131 -5.70 -4.42 -3.44
CA CYS A 131 -6.76 -4.81 -4.37
C CYS A 131 -6.49 -4.01 -5.66
N LYS A 132 -5.70 -4.58 -6.58
CA LYS A 132 -5.72 -4.17 -7.97
C LYS A 132 -7.13 -4.49 -8.43
N MET A 133 -7.93 -3.42 -8.46
CA MET A 133 -9.19 -3.37 -9.17
C MET A 133 -8.99 -4.00 -10.56
N TYR A 134 -10.00 -4.72 -11.04
CA TYR A 134 -10.13 -5.32 -12.38
C TYR A 134 -9.52 -6.72 -12.59
N SER A 135 -10.39 -7.72 -12.87
CA SER A 135 -10.22 -8.67 -13.99
C SER A 135 -11.29 -9.78 -14.15
N HIS A 136 -12.25 -9.99 -13.22
CA HIS A 136 -13.19 -11.13 -13.38
C HIS A 136 -14.66 -10.81 -13.10
N CYS A 137 -15.25 -9.91 -13.90
CA CYS A 137 -16.70 -9.73 -13.95
C CYS A 137 -17.21 -10.24 -15.30
N ASN A 138 -17.94 -11.36 -15.31
CA ASN A 138 -18.65 -11.79 -16.52
C ASN A 138 -19.80 -10.80 -16.75
N ALA A 139 -19.70 -10.04 -17.84
CA ALA A 139 -20.70 -9.06 -18.24
C ALA A 139 -22.02 -9.78 -18.57
N GLY A 140 -23.02 -9.67 -17.69
CA GLY A 140 -24.38 -10.08 -18.03
C GLY A 140 -25.35 -10.30 -16.87
N ASN A 141 -24.91 -10.83 -15.73
CA ASN A 141 -25.83 -11.34 -14.70
C ASN A 141 -25.71 -10.73 -13.29
N GLY A 142 -24.81 -9.74 -13.09
CA GLY A 142 -24.66 -9.09 -11.78
C GLY A 142 -24.03 -9.95 -10.69
N ARG A 143 -23.39 -11.08 -11.06
CA ARG A 143 -22.68 -11.97 -10.13
C ARG A 143 -21.17 -11.73 -10.23
N CYS A 144 -20.54 -11.32 -9.12
CA CYS A 144 -19.10 -11.04 -9.07
C CYS A 144 -18.40 -12.16 -8.25
N LYS A 145 -17.29 -12.71 -8.75
CA LYS A 145 -16.47 -13.72 -8.05
C LYS A 145 -15.15 -13.07 -7.59
N ALA A 146 -14.75 -13.32 -6.35
CA ALA A 146 -13.47 -12.92 -5.81
C ALA A 146 -12.31 -13.68 -6.49
N PRO A 147 -11.07 -13.15 -6.47
CA PRO A 147 -9.90 -13.91 -6.91
C PRO A 147 -9.75 -15.21 -6.12
N ASP A 148 -9.21 -16.26 -6.73
CA ASP A 148 -9.03 -17.56 -6.05
C ASP A 148 -8.06 -17.50 -4.85
N SER A 149 -7.29 -16.40 -4.72
CA SER A 149 -6.43 -16.10 -3.56
C SER A 149 -7.15 -15.42 -2.40
N TYR A 150 -8.46 -15.18 -2.50
CA TYR A 150 -9.24 -14.55 -1.44
C TYR A 150 -9.45 -15.53 -0.27
N THR A 151 -8.78 -15.25 0.85
CA THR A 151 -8.94 -15.96 2.12
C THR A 151 -9.65 -15.12 3.18
N GLY A 152 -10.37 -14.08 2.76
CA GLY A 152 -11.07 -13.17 3.64
C GLY A 152 -12.37 -13.74 4.22
N PRO A 153 -13.01 -13.02 5.15
CA PRO A 153 -14.15 -13.52 5.92
C PRO A 153 -15.48 -13.53 5.15
N CYS A 154 -15.55 -13.02 3.91
CA CYS A 154 -16.76 -13.02 3.09
C CYS A 154 -16.84 -14.25 2.20
N PHE A 155 -18.01 -14.52 1.61
CA PHE A 155 -18.12 -15.51 0.54
C PHE A 155 -17.35 -15.03 -0.69
N ASP A 156 -16.81 -15.95 -1.47
CA ASP A 156 -16.06 -15.67 -2.70
C ASP A 156 -16.98 -15.28 -3.88
N VAL A 157 -18.30 -15.32 -3.69
CA VAL A 157 -19.29 -14.96 -4.72
C VAL A 157 -20.37 -14.04 -4.13
N ALA A 158 -20.70 -12.97 -4.85
CA ALA A 158 -21.86 -12.12 -4.54
C ALA A 158 -22.78 -11.91 -5.72
N ASP A 159 -24.08 -11.92 -5.44
CA ASP A 159 -25.15 -11.56 -6.37
C ASP A 159 -25.66 -10.15 -6.04
N LEU A 160 -25.53 -9.26 -7.02
CA LEU A 160 -25.80 -7.84 -6.87
C LEU A 160 -26.81 -7.36 -7.92
N SER A 161 -27.54 -8.30 -8.53
CA SER A 161 -28.58 -8.04 -9.52
C SER A 161 -29.65 -7.07 -9.02
N PHE A 162 -29.98 -7.11 -7.73
CA PHE A 162 -31.05 -6.30 -7.12
C PHE A 162 -30.64 -4.87 -6.69
N PHE A 163 -29.37 -4.49 -6.82
CA PHE A 163 -28.89 -3.18 -6.37
C PHE A 163 -28.71 -2.18 -7.51
N SER A 164 -29.02 -0.90 -7.25
CA SER A 164 -28.78 0.21 -8.18
C SER A 164 -27.27 0.49 -8.35
N ASN A 165 -26.90 1.16 -9.44
CA ASN A 165 -25.50 1.53 -9.71
C ASN A 165 -24.89 2.38 -8.58
N GLU A 166 -25.66 3.29 -7.98
CA GLU A 166 -25.19 4.11 -6.86
C GLU A 166 -24.97 3.27 -5.58
N GLN A 167 -25.88 2.35 -5.28
CA GLN A 167 -25.73 1.41 -4.16
C GLN A 167 -24.51 0.51 -4.38
N LYS A 168 -24.30 0.07 -5.62
CA LYS A 168 -23.14 -0.72 -6.02
C LYS A 168 -21.81 0.03 -5.84
N VAL A 169 -21.76 1.32 -6.19
CA VAL A 169 -20.58 2.17 -5.94
C VAL A 169 -20.33 2.37 -4.45
N ARG A 170 -21.39 2.52 -3.64
CA ARG A 170 -21.29 2.61 -2.17
C ARG A 170 -20.80 1.31 -1.52
N MET A 171 -21.19 0.16 -2.06
CA MET A 171 -20.72 -1.17 -1.62
C MET A 171 -19.31 -1.49 -2.13
N GLY A 172 -18.92 -0.98 -3.30
CA GLY A 172 -17.53 -1.00 -3.76
C GLY A 172 -16.58 -0.18 -2.87
N THR A 173 -17.12 0.86 -2.23
CA THR A 173 -16.38 1.74 -1.29
C THR A 173 -16.49 1.29 0.18
N LYS A 174 -17.52 0.55 0.57
CA LYS A 174 -17.67 -0.11 1.89
C LYS A 174 -17.62 -1.64 1.75
N ARG A 175 -16.49 -2.26 2.12
CA ARG A 175 -16.16 -3.69 1.87
C ARG A 175 -16.98 -4.71 2.70
N GLN A 176 -18.30 -4.69 2.61
CA GLN A 176 -19.15 -5.77 3.14
C GLN A 176 -19.75 -6.67 2.06
N THR A 177 -19.34 -6.50 0.81
CA THR A 177 -19.67 -7.43 -0.29
C THR A 177 -18.45 -7.70 -1.16
N PRO A 178 -18.32 -8.91 -1.71
CA PRO A 178 -17.39 -9.24 -2.80
C PRO A 178 -17.49 -8.17 -3.89
N HIS A 179 -16.32 -7.64 -4.22
CA HIS A 179 -16.09 -6.39 -4.94
C HIS A 179 -16.96 -6.19 -6.19
N LEU A 180 -17.59 -5.01 -6.28
CA LEU A 180 -18.62 -4.70 -7.27
C LEU A 180 -18.07 -4.23 -8.62
N CYS A 181 -18.40 -5.06 -9.59
CA CYS A 181 -18.52 -4.86 -11.03
C CYS A 181 -18.85 -3.40 -11.46
N THR A 182 -18.00 -2.77 -12.26
CA THR A 182 -18.38 -1.61 -13.09
C THR A 182 -18.62 -2.07 -14.54
N ALA A 183 -19.84 -1.92 -15.04
CA ALA A 183 -20.11 -1.94 -16.47
C ALA A 183 -19.57 -0.63 -17.07
N ARG A 184 -18.68 -0.72 -18.06
CA ARG A 184 -18.48 0.41 -19.00
C ARG A 184 -19.73 0.45 -19.88
N VAL A 185 -20.37 1.62 -19.94
CA VAL A 185 -21.27 1.99 -21.03
C VAL A 185 -20.41 2.51 -22.17
#